data_AF-A0AA39LP19-F1
#
_entry.id   AF-A0AA39LP19-F1
#
_cell.length_a   1.000
_cell.length_b   1.000
_cell.length_c   1.000
_cell.angle_alpha   90.00
_cell.angle_beta   90.00
_cell.angle_gamma   90.00
#
_symmetry.space_group_name_H-M   'P 1'
#
loop_
_entity.id
_entity.type
_entity.pdbx_description
1 polymer ?
#
loop_
_entity_poly.entity_id
_entity_poly.type
_entity_poly.pdbx_seq_one_letter_code
_entity_poly.pdbx_strand_id
1 'polypeptide(L)'
;MRSIHAARRRKGAPALRSRGSGDVAQFHQSGAFEDAERFEVVLQECTERGAHESFLGSTHIAAYVGSQVVGVCRVRNAAPFVKLERVAILPEYRKCGYGEQIVQEALNVAQNDPIYADLIVGVHAQSYLINWYTRFGFKPFGDEFSECGIKHKIMIIWPNFTAPLQYERLRINKPSIYGFPGQKTKSSHDIDHAKNIDKVRDFLYQMERPFVLPNLILQSRDITKYFTGNLLYIIFQQLTEKFFKDDYCLTESTTKLYNTLIDKLTCRINAHYSTVDDRWRYFYTCAKTIKMIHLYKNGNYKEALAACDDALMKGGDLDDQSLSRCAHDIQINLLPAAPKIDFSKLGSRRPVRALRGISSATVDECIEPSFDTFSRHVVHGTPVVIRRAVENMPATQKWSFEYLHHILSHRHVPIEYGSYTEDSFSQKVRTFHDFLVELVESGNKNSKVKAGYLAQHRLFDQVPVLENDVPTPDYCFCHPQNEAHVEKHIFLGKGGSASPMHHDPRDNFFCQIQGRKFFRLISPKFKENLYLFDDPMAKNSSQIDLEDPDLEEFPLFKNVIIEDVLLQPGDALFIPKGYFHYVASIDPSISVSMWFGSSKYDGSKNTLVVENSTTETPAEEMEVHKAKKKKRESYV
;
A
#
# COMPACT_ATOMS: atom_id res chain seq x y z
N MET A 1 -42.90 -29.41 50.10
CA MET A 1 -43.07 -28.82 51.45
C MET A 1 -43.43 -27.35 51.29
N ARG A 2 -44.58 -26.93 51.85
CA ARG A 2 -45.06 -25.55 52.15
C ARG A 2 -45.20 -24.58 50.95
N SER A 3 -46.20 -23.71 50.82
CA SER A 3 -47.48 -23.41 51.49
C SER A 3 -48.12 -22.27 50.65
N ILE A 4 -49.37 -22.37 50.16
CA ILE A 4 -50.61 -21.83 50.75
C ILE A 4 -50.81 -20.30 50.62
N HIS A 5 -51.89 -19.95 49.88
CA HIS A 5 -52.85 -18.83 50.06
C HIS A 5 -52.38 -17.39 49.74
N ALA A 6 -53.22 -16.44 49.30
CA ALA A 6 -54.68 -16.34 49.37
C ALA A 6 -55.28 -15.52 48.20
N ALA A 7 -56.53 -15.83 47.90
CA ALA A 7 -57.41 -15.17 46.95
C ALA A 7 -58.20 -13.99 47.57
N ARG A 8 -58.66 -13.05 46.71
CA ARG A 8 -60.05 -12.53 46.58
C ARG A 8 -60.09 -11.42 45.51
N ARG A 9 -60.77 -11.61 44.37
CA ARG A 9 -62.20 -11.29 44.07
C ARG A 9 -62.51 -9.80 44.26
N ARG A 10 -63.15 -9.04 43.36
CA ARG A 10 -63.97 -9.34 42.16
C ARG A 10 -64.41 -8.00 41.51
N LYS A 11 -64.80 -8.10 40.23
CA LYS A 11 -65.82 -7.32 39.47
C LYS A 11 -65.39 -6.11 38.64
N GLY A 12 -65.68 -6.21 37.33
CA GLY A 12 -66.17 -5.09 36.53
C GLY A 12 -65.56 -4.96 35.14
N ALA A 13 -65.97 -5.80 34.18
CA ALA A 13 -66.01 -5.36 32.77
C ALA A 13 -67.26 -4.47 32.59
N PRO A 14 -67.21 -3.44 31.72
CA PRO A 14 -67.68 -3.67 30.36
C PRO A 14 -66.85 -2.98 29.27
N ALA A 15 -67.13 -3.38 28.03
CA ALA A 15 -66.45 -3.00 26.80
C ALA A 15 -66.97 -1.68 26.18
N LEU A 16 -66.21 -1.23 25.15
CA LEU A 16 -66.58 -0.41 23.97
C LEU A 16 -66.67 1.13 24.10
N ARG A 17 -65.67 1.85 23.55
CA ARG A 17 -65.74 2.62 22.27
C ARG A 17 -64.57 3.60 22.09
N SER A 18 -64.33 3.89 20.81
CA SER A 18 -63.33 4.75 20.18
C SER A 18 -63.41 6.25 20.53
N ARG A 19 -62.25 6.94 20.52
CA ARG A 19 -61.92 8.22 19.83
C ARG A 19 -60.81 9.04 20.54
N GLY A 20 -59.93 9.64 19.73
CA GLY A 20 -59.13 10.86 19.99
C GLY A 20 -57.71 10.60 20.54
N SER A 21 -56.58 10.85 19.86
CA SER A 21 -56.01 12.04 19.17
C SER A 21 -55.52 13.16 20.10
N GLY A 22 -54.21 13.42 20.07
CA GLY A 22 -53.48 14.57 20.65
C GLY A 22 -52.06 14.12 21.02
N ASP A 23 -50.92 14.69 20.58
CA ASP A 23 -50.65 15.92 19.84
C ASP A 23 -49.39 15.71 18.98
N VAL A 24 -49.52 15.90 17.67
CA VAL A 24 -48.37 16.13 16.76
C VAL A 24 -48.55 17.55 16.23
N ALA A 25 -47.53 18.37 16.43
CA ALA A 25 -47.50 19.76 16.01
C ALA A 25 -47.87 19.89 14.52
N GLN A 26 -48.99 20.57 14.27
CA GLN A 26 -49.46 20.93 12.94
C GLN A 26 -48.46 21.88 12.28
N PHE A 27 -47.81 21.42 11.22
CA PHE A 27 -47.36 22.31 10.16
C PHE A 27 -48.57 22.61 9.27
N HIS A 28 -48.92 23.90 9.17
CA HIS A 28 -49.97 24.40 8.28
C HIS A 28 -49.68 23.98 6.83
N GLN A 29 -50.51 23.10 6.29
CA GLN A 29 -50.68 22.94 4.85
C GLN A 29 -51.56 24.07 4.32
N SER A 30 -51.01 24.88 3.41
CA SER A 30 -51.79 25.75 2.53
C SER A 30 -51.68 25.23 1.10
N GLY A 31 -52.79 24.71 0.58
CA GLY A 31 -53.17 24.83 -0.83
C GLY A 31 -52.52 23.92 -1.88
N ALA A 32 -53.32 22.94 -2.32
CA ALA A 32 -53.45 22.42 -3.69
C ALA A 32 -52.21 21.82 -4.39
N PHE A 33 -52.16 20.48 -4.47
CA PHE A 33 -51.67 19.75 -5.64
C PHE A 33 -52.43 18.41 -5.71
N GLU A 34 -53.56 18.41 -6.40
CA GLU A 34 -54.15 17.20 -6.97
C GLU A 34 -53.53 17.00 -8.34
N ASP A 35 -52.56 16.09 -8.43
CA ASP A 35 -52.26 15.30 -9.63
C ASP A 35 -51.38 14.13 -9.19
N ALA A 36 -51.65 12.93 -9.70
CA ALA A 36 -50.99 11.70 -9.26
C ALA A 36 -49.48 11.72 -9.58
N GLU A 37 -48.64 12.05 -8.60
CA GLU A 37 -47.19 12.05 -8.73
C GLU A 37 -46.62 10.64 -8.57
N ARG A 38 -46.05 10.11 -9.65
CA ARG A 38 -45.42 8.79 -9.68
C ARG A 38 -43.93 8.96 -9.42
N PHE A 39 -43.46 8.57 -8.24
CA PHE A 39 -42.03 8.42 -7.97
C PHE A 39 -41.59 7.08 -8.56
N GLU A 40 -40.74 7.13 -9.58
CA GLU A 40 -40.18 5.93 -10.18
C GLU A 40 -38.69 5.84 -9.82
N VAL A 41 -38.36 4.93 -8.91
CA VAL A 41 -36.97 4.54 -8.66
C VAL A 41 -36.53 3.71 -9.86
N VAL A 42 -35.89 4.37 -10.83
CA VAL A 42 -35.30 3.67 -11.98
C VAL A 42 -34.00 3.04 -11.54
N LEU A 43 -34.08 1.78 -11.10
CA LEU A 43 -32.91 0.90 -10.93
C LEU A 43 -32.35 0.57 -12.32
N GLN A 44 -31.51 1.45 -12.86
CA GLN A 44 -30.76 1.15 -14.07
C GLN A 44 -29.36 0.66 -13.72
N GLU A 45 -29.09 -0.62 -13.97
CA GLU A 45 -27.71 -1.10 -14.17
C GLU A 45 -27.19 -0.49 -15.48
N CYS A 46 -26.61 0.71 -15.41
CA CYS A 46 -25.93 1.29 -16.56
C CYS A 46 -24.62 0.53 -16.82
N THR A 47 -24.61 -0.29 -17.86
CA THR A 47 -23.42 -0.82 -18.52
C THR A 47 -23.18 -0.04 -19.82
N GLU A 48 -22.79 1.24 -19.74
CA GLU A 48 -22.29 1.94 -20.94
C GLU A 48 -20.88 2.49 -20.78
N ARG A 49 -20.07 2.11 -21.79
CA ARG A 49 -18.64 2.32 -21.95
C ARG A 49 -18.34 3.79 -22.25
N GLY A 50 -17.58 4.42 -21.36
CA GLY A 50 -16.95 5.72 -21.61
C GLY A 50 -16.07 6.15 -20.46
N ALA A 51 -14.77 5.91 -20.60
CA ALA A 51 -13.66 6.18 -19.67
C ALA A 51 -13.54 5.24 -18.45
N HIS A 52 -12.43 4.50 -18.45
CA HIS A 52 -11.89 3.59 -17.44
C HIS A 52 -12.24 3.88 -15.97
N GLU A 53 -13.34 3.34 -15.45
CA GLU A 53 -13.52 3.00 -14.02
C GLU A 53 -14.41 1.76 -13.91
N SER A 54 -13.80 0.61 -13.61
CA SER A 54 -14.50 -0.65 -13.37
C SER A 54 -15.14 -0.67 -11.99
N PHE A 55 -16.38 -0.22 -11.83
CA PHE A 55 -17.16 -0.42 -10.59
C PHE A 55 -18.66 -0.64 -10.90
N LEU A 56 -19.16 -1.85 -10.63
CA LEU A 56 -20.60 -2.14 -10.56
C LEU A 56 -21.24 -1.40 -9.37
N GLY A 57 -22.47 -0.86 -9.55
CA GLY A 57 -23.39 -0.53 -8.45
C GLY A 57 -23.60 0.96 -8.12
N SER A 58 -24.30 1.71 -8.97
CA SER A 58 -24.85 3.03 -8.61
C SER A 58 -26.37 3.05 -8.78
N THR A 59 -27.10 3.46 -7.73
CA THR A 59 -28.55 3.64 -7.78
C THR A 59 -28.86 5.06 -8.22
N HIS A 60 -29.67 5.19 -9.27
CA HIS A 60 -30.15 6.49 -9.76
C HIS A 60 -31.59 6.68 -9.27
N ILE A 61 -31.87 7.88 -8.76
CA ILE A 61 -33.18 8.28 -8.28
C ILE A 61 -33.63 9.44 -9.15
N ALA A 62 -34.83 9.35 -9.71
CA ALA A 62 -35.44 10.39 -10.52
C ALA A 62 -36.85 10.71 -9.98
N ALA A 63 -37.18 11.99 -9.92
CA ALA A 63 -38.53 12.47 -9.60
C ALA A 63 -39.23 12.88 -10.90
N TYR A 64 -40.49 12.48 -11.04
CA TYR A 64 -41.30 12.73 -12.24
C TYR A 64 -42.55 13.54 -11.90
N VAL A 65 -42.88 14.52 -12.76
CA VAL A 65 -44.18 15.17 -12.80
C VAL A 65 -44.78 14.87 -14.17
N GLY A 66 -45.83 14.05 -14.21
CA GLY A 66 -46.32 13.45 -15.45
C GLY A 66 -45.24 12.57 -16.10
N SER A 67 -44.87 12.87 -17.35
CA SER A 67 -43.80 12.19 -18.09
C SER A 67 -42.44 12.89 -18.01
N GLN A 68 -42.34 14.03 -17.32
CA GLN A 68 -41.13 14.84 -17.27
C GLN A 68 -40.30 14.54 -16.02
N VAL A 69 -39.00 14.26 -16.19
CA VAL A 69 -38.03 14.19 -15.08
C VAL A 69 -37.78 15.60 -14.55
N VAL A 70 -38.17 15.85 -13.30
CA VAL A 70 -38.03 17.17 -12.65
C VAL A 70 -36.87 17.24 -11.66
N GLY A 71 -36.34 16.09 -11.24
CA GLY A 71 -35.22 16.01 -10.31
C GLY A 71 -34.48 14.70 -10.36
N VAL A 72 -33.19 14.71 -10.00
CA VAL A 72 -32.32 13.53 -9.99
C VAL A 72 -31.40 13.50 -8.78
N CYS A 73 -30.98 12.29 -8.39
CA CYS A 73 -29.90 12.03 -7.45
C CYS A 73 -29.21 10.71 -7.84
N ARG A 74 -27.90 10.65 -7.63
CA ARG A 74 -27.13 9.42 -7.74
C ARG A 74 -26.64 9.01 -6.37
N VAL A 75 -27.00 7.80 -5.97
CA VAL A 75 -26.51 7.12 -4.77
C VAL A 75 -25.45 6.14 -5.22
N ARG A 76 -24.18 6.43 -4.92
CA ARG A 76 -23.07 5.61 -5.36
C ARG A 76 -22.41 4.91 -4.19
N ASN A 77 -22.19 3.60 -4.34
CA ASN A 77 -21.31 2.88 -3.44
C ASN A 77 -19.88 3.41 -3.59
N ALA A 78 -19.40 4.05 -2.54
CA ALA A 78 -18.02 4.45 -2.39
C ALA A 78 -17.48 3.93 -1.06
N ALA A 79 -17.80 2.65 -0.73
CA ALA A 79 -17.51 2.05 0.58
C ALA A 79 -16.12 2.48 1.10
N PRO A 80 -15.97 2.81 2.40
CA PRO A 80 -16.86 2.55 3.52
C PRO A 80 -18.03 3.55 3.67
N PHE A 81 -18.32 4.35 2.65
CA PHE A 81 -19.43 5.29 2.66
C PHE A 81 -20.29 5.22 1.39
N VAL A 82 -21.52 5.69 1.51
CA VAL A 82 -22.44 5.93 0.39
C VAL A 82 -22.36 7.41 0.05
N LYS A 83 -22.03 7.73 -1.20
CA LYS A 83 -21.98 9.13 -1.65
C LYS A 83 -23.28 9.48 -2.35
N LEU A 84 -23.93 10.54 -1.86
CA LEU A 84 -25.01 11.22 -2.59
C LEU A 84 -24.35 12.26 -3.49
N GLU A 85 -24.62 12.18 -4.79
CA GLU A 85 -24.10 13.12 -5.76
C GLU A 85 -25.12 13.43 -6.85
N ARG A 86 -24.91 14.52 -7.59
CA ARG A 86 -25.83 14.98 -8.63
C ARG A 86 -27.26 15.24 -8.13
N VAL A 87 -27.43 15.67 -6.88
CA VAL A 87 -28.73 16.13 -6.36
C VAL A 87 -29.10 17.42 -7.08
N ALA A 88 -30.04 17.34 -8.04
CA ALA A 88 -30.40 18.46 -8.90
C ALA A 88 -31.90 18.49 -9.17
N ILE A 89 -32.49 19.69 -9.15
CA ILE A 89 -33.90 19.96 -9.45
C ILE A 89 -33.98 21.02 -10.54
N LEU A 90 -34.87 20.81 -11.52
CA LEU A 90 -35.18 21.79 -12.56
C LEU A 90 -35.62 23.12 -11.95
N PRO A 91 -35.18 24.29 -12.47
CA PRO A 91 -35.44 25.59 -11.86
C PRO A 91 -36.92 25.86 -11.55
N GLU A 92 -37.82 25.43 -12.42
CA GLU A 92 -39.27 25.67 -12.33
C GLU A 92 -39.93 24.86 -11.21
N TYR A 93 -39.28 23.79 -10.76
CA TYR A 93 -39.77 22.85 -9.74
C TYR A 93 -39.02 22.98 -8.39
N ARG A 94 -38.14 23.98 -8.26
CA ARG A 94 -37.44 24.26 -6.99
C ARG A 94 -38.42 24.86 -5.97
N LYS A 95 -38.19 24.56 -4.68
CA LYS A 95 -39.04 24.98 -3.55
C LYS A 95 -40.43 24.32 -3.49
N CYS A 96 -40.71 23.35 -4.37
CA CYS A 96 -41.94 22.56 -4.36
C CYS A 96 -41.84 21.25 -3.56
N GLY A 97 -40.76 21.03 -2.80
CA GLY A 97 -40.57 19.83 -1.96
C GLY A 97 -39.88 18.63 -2.64
N TYR A 98 -39.75 18.60 -3.96
CA TYR A 98 -39.13 17.48 -4.69
C TYR A 98 -37.69 17.17 -4.26
N GLY A 99 -36.90 18.20 -3.92
CA GLY A 99 -35.53 17.99 -3.42
C GLY A 99 -35.50 17.27 -2.08
N GLU A 100 -36.48 17.51 -1.20
CA GLU A 100 -36.57 16.88 0.11
C GLU A 100 -36.94 15.40 -0.03
N GLN A 101 -37.89 15.10 -0.91
CA GLN A 101 -38.30 13.73 -1.23
C GLN A 101 -37.16 12.92 -1.85
N ILE A 102 -36.41 13.49 -2.80
CA ILE A 102 -35.26 12.81 -3.42
C ILE A 102 -34.18 12.45 -2.39
N VAL A 103 -33.87 13.38 -1.47
CA VAL A 103 -32.87 13.10 -0.43
C VAL A 103 -33.38 12.07 0.57
N GLN A 104 -34.66 12.11 0.96
CA GLN A 104 -35.26 11.08 1.82
C GLN A 104 -35.20 9.71 1.15
N GLU A 105 -35.53 9.62 -0.13
CA GLU A 105 -35.47 8.35 -0.85
C GLU A 105 -34.02 7.85 -1.02
N ALA A 106 -33.07 8.76 -1.26
CA ALA A 106 -31.65 8.42 -1.26
C ALA A 106 -31.18 7.87 0.09
N LEU A 107 -31.69 8.40 1.20
CA LEU A 107 -31.41 7.88 2.54
C LEU A 107 -32.11 6.54 2.80
N ASN A 108 -33.34 6.36 2.33
CA ASN A 108 -34.03 5.07 2.42
C ASN A 108 -33.27 3.98 1.66
N VAL A 109 -32.81 4.27 0.45
CA VAL A 109 -31.94 3.37 -0.33
C VAL A 109 -30.66 3.07 0.44
N ALA A 110 -29.99 4.10 0.99
CA ALA A 110 -28.76 3.91 1.75
C ALA A 110 -28.95 3.15 3.08
N GLN A 111 -30.13 3.20 3.70
CA GLN A 111 -30.39 2.56 4.99
C GLN A 111 -30.94 1.14 4.86
N ASN A 112 -31.76 0.87 3.84
CA ASN A 112 -32.45 -0.41 3.68
C ASN A 112 -31.72 -1.40 2.77
N ASP A 113 -30.77 -0.93 1.96
CA ASP A 113 -29.91 -1.82 1.20
C ASP A 113 -28.92 -2.51 2.18
N PRO A 114 -28.90 -3.85 2.27
CA PRO A 114 -27.97 -4.58 3.13
C PRO A 114 -26.49 -4.27 2.86
N ILE A 115 -26.17 -3.77 1.67
CA ILE A 115 -24.83 -3.35 1.27
C ILE A 115 -24.45 -2.00 1.93
N TYR A 116 -25.45 -1.16 2.24
CA TYR A 116 -25.26 0.23 2.65
C TYR A 116 -25.59 0.52 4.12
N ALA A 117 -26.40 -0.32 4.77
CA ALA A 117 -26.95 -0.07 6.11
C ALA A 117 -25.90 0.25 7.20
N ASP A 118 -24.68 -0.27 7.07
CA ASP A 118 -23.57 -0.06 8.00
C ASP A 118 -22.57 1.03 7.55
N LEU A 119 -22.82 1.68 6.42
CA LEU A 119 -21.92 2.66 5.82
C LEU A 119 -22.31 4.09 6.17
N ILE A 120 -21.31 4.97 6.20
CA ILE A 120 -21.55 6.40 6.43
C ILE A 120 -22.13 7.03 5.18
N VAL A 121 -23.15 7.87 5.32
CA VAL A 121 -23.73 8.57 4.16
C VAL A 121 -23.12 9.96 4.04
N GLY A 122 -22.50 10.27 2.92
CA GLY A 122 -21.76 11.52 2.71
C GLY A 122 -22.22 12.32 1.50
N VAL A 123 -22.16 13.65 1.60
CA VAL A 123 -22.47 14.59 0.51
C VAL A 123 -21.50 15.77 0.50
N HIS A 124 -21.17 16.26 -0.70
CA HIS A 124 -20.59 17.59 -0.90
C HIS A 124 -21.73 18.61 -0.92
N ALA A 125 -22.10 19.16 0.23
CA ALA A 125 -23.12 20.20 0.25
C ALA A 125 -22.49 21.51 -0.23
N GLN A 126 -23.10 22.19 -1.20
CA GLN A 126 -22.78 23.59 -1.46
C GLN A 126 -22.98 24.39 -0.17
N SER A 127 -22.10 25.34 0.14
CA SER A 127 -22.09 25.98 1.46
C SER A 127 -23.41 26.65 1.84
N TYR A 128 -24.15 27.17 0.86
CA TYR A 128 -25.47 27.76 1.09
C TYR A 128 -26.58 26.74 1.39
N LEU A 129 -26.34 25.44 1.14
CA LEU A 129 -27.27 24.33 1.39
C LEU A 129 -26.99 23.59 2.71
N ILE A 130 -26.00 24.01 3.51
CA ILE A 130 -25.64 23.33 4.77
C ILE A 130 -26.84 23.19 5.72
N ASN A 131 -27.57 24.29 5.94
CA ASN A 131 -28.74 24.28 6.83
C ASN A 131 -29.86 23.40 6.28
N TRP A 132 -29.97 23.29 4.95
CA TRP A 132 -30.96 22.44 4.30
C TRP A 132 -30.66 20.96 4.52
N TYR A 133 -29.41 20.52 4.29
CA TYR A 133 -28.98 19.15 4.55
C TYR A 133 -29.07 18.77 6.04
N THR A 134 -28.83 19.72 6.95
CA THR A 134 -28.93 19.47 8.40
C THR A 134 -30.31 18.96 8.83
N ARG A 135 -31.38 19.34 8.11
CA ARG A 135 -32.76 18.90 8.39
C ARG A 135 -32.97 17.40 8.18
N PHE A 136 -32.13 16.75 7.37
CA PHE A 136 -32.17 15.29 7.14
C PHE A 136 -31.23 14.52 8.08
N GLY A 137 -30.65 15.19 9.08
CA GLY A 137 -29.72 14.58 10.04
C GLY A 137 -28.25 14.65 9.64
N PHE A 138 -27.92 15.24 8.47
CA PHE A 138 -26.53 15.49 8.10
C PHE A 138 -25.86 16.46 9.06
N LYS A 139 -24.61 16.17 9.42
CA LYS A 139 -23.78 17.05 10.24
C LYS A 139 -22.63 17.61 9.40
N PRO A 140 -22.33 18.91 9.51
CA PRO A 140 -21.20 19.50 8.79
C PRO A 140 -19.89 18.91 9.30
N PHE A 141 -18.94 18.75 8.39
CA PHE A 141 -17.72 17.99 8.64
C PHE A 141 -16.54 18.56 7.86
N GLY A 142 -15.39 18.75 8.52
CA GLY A 142 -14.20 19.34 7.93
C GLY A 142 -14.32 20.83 7.58
N ASP A 143 -13.31 21.33 6.86
CA ASP A 143 -13.24 22.70 6.35
C ASP A 143 -14.02 22.89 5.03
N GLU A 144 -14.31 24.15 4.70
CA GLU A 144 -14.93 24.53 3.44
C GLU A 144 -13.92 24.45 2.28
N PHE A 145 -14.32 23.92 1.12
CA PHE A 145 -13.47 23.76 -0.06
C PHE A 145 -14.16 24.25 -1.34
N SER A 146 -13.41 24.45 -2.42
CA SER A 146 -13.93 24.93 -3.71
C SER A 146 -14.00 23.78 -4.72
N GLU A 147 -15.16 23.60 -5.35
CA GLU A 147 -15.40 22.64 -6.42
C GLU A 147 -16.12 23.37 -7.56
N CYS A 148 -15.54 23.36 -8.76
CA CYS A 148 -16.01 24.13 -9.92
C CYS A 148 -16.25 25.63 -9.65
N GLY A 149 -15.44 26.24 -8.78
CA GLY A 149 -15.56 27.65 -8.39
C GLY A 149 -16.67 27.93 -7.37
N ILE A 150 -17.37 26.91 -6.89
CA ILE A 150 -18.43 27.02 -5.88
C ILE A 150 -17.90 26.48 -4.56
N LYS A 151 -18.19 27.19 -3.47
CA LYS A 151 -17.84 26.73 -2.12
C LYS A 151 -18.75 25.59 -1.67
N HIS A 152 -18.13 24.55 -1.13
CA HIS A 152 -18.75 23.35 -0.61
C HIS A 152 -18.22 23.01 0.78
N LYS A 153 -19.01 22.25 1.53
CA LYS A 153 -18.65 21.65 2.80
C LYS A 153 -19.10 20.20 2.82
N ILE A 154 -18.25 19.31 3.32
CA ILE A 154 -18.62 17.90 3.48
C ILE A 154 -19.69 17.82 4.58
N MET A 155 -20.73 17.04 4.33
CA MET A 155 -21.71 16.71 5.35
C MET A 155 -21.95 15.20 5.39
N ILE A 156 -22.09 14.65 6.60
CA ILE A 156 -22.22 13.20 6.81
C ILE A 156 -23.38 12.84 7.75
N ILE A 157 -23.96 11.67 7.54
CA ILE A 157 -24.80 10.96 8.51
C ILE A 157 -24.02 9.73 8.96
N TRP A 158 -23.80 9.66 10.28
CA TRP A 158 -23.21 8.49 10.91
C TRP A 158 -24.29 7.42 11.10
N PRO A 159 -24.03 6.13 10.83
CA PRO A 159 -24.98 5.09 11.16
C PRO A 159 -25.24 5.12 12.67
N ASN A 160 -26.48 4.90 13.11
CA ASN A 160 -26.83 4.94 14.52
C ASN A 160 -26.17 3.77 15.26
N PHE A 161 -24.95 3.97 15.74
CA PHE A 161 -24.40 3.16 16.83
C PHE A 161 -25.18 3.56 18.08
N THR A 162 -25.96 2.64 18.64
CA THR A 162 -26.81 2.89 19.80
C THR A 162 -26.00 3.37 21.01
N ALA A 163 -25.91 4.69 21.17
CA ALA A 163 -26.08 5.52 22.39
C ALA A 163 -25.35 6.87 22.23
N PRO A 164 -25.98 8.02 22.55
CA PRO A 164 -25.31 9.32 22.49
C PRO A 164 -24.36 9.49 23.67
N LEU A 165 -23.07 9.63 23.40
CA LEU A 165 -22.10 10.18 24.37
C LEU A 165 -22.52 11.62 24.72
N GLN A 166 -23.05 11.80 25.92
CA GLN A 166 -23.23 13.12 26.51
C GLN A 166 -21.84 13.75 26.72
N TYR A 167 -21.62 14.89 26.09
CA TYR A 167 -20.45 15.74 26.33
C TYR A 167 -20.58 16.39 27.71
N GLU A 168 -19.97 15.82 28.74
CA GLU A 168 -19.65 16.57 29.95
C GLU A 168 -18.36 17.37 29.74
N ARG A 169 -18.46 18.69 29.91
CA ARG A 169 -17.35 19.64 29.87
C ARG A 169 -16.43 19.39 31.08
N LEU A 170 -15.37 18.62 30.91
CA LEU A 170 -14.29 18.52 31.88
C LEU A 170 -13.50 19.84 31.92
N ARG A 171 -13.69 20.59 33.03
CA ARG A 171 -12.83 21.71 33.43
C ARG A 171 -11.45 21.18 33.80
N ILE A 172 -10.42 21.60 33.08
CA ILE A 172 -9.02 21.29 33.43
C ILE A 172 -8.48 22.42 34.33
N ASN A 173 -8.11 22.07 35.55
CA ASN A 173 -7.27 22.92 36.41
C ASN A 173 -5.82 22.88 35.90
N LYS A 174 -5.19 24.05 35.76
CA LYS A 174 -3.77 24.19 35.40
C LYS A 174 -2.86 23.76 36.57
N PRO A 175 -1.70 23.17 36.27
CA PRO A 175 -0.46 23.56 36.94
C PRO A 175 0.60 24.09 35.97
N SER A 176 1.61 24.72 36.57
CA SER A 176 2.50 25.76 36.08
C SER A 176 3.57 25.37 35.07
N ILE A 177 3.93 26.38 34.28
CA ILE A 177 4.92 26.44 33.21
C ILE A 177 6.32 26.77 33.78
N TYR A 178 7.33 26.00 33.40
CA TYR A 178 8.71 26.43 33.13
C TYR A 178 9.07 25.76 31.79
N GLY A 179 9.39 26.38 30.65
CA GLY A 179 9.75 27.76 30.32
C GLY A 179 11.16 27.78 29.74
N PHE A 180 11.32 27.78 28.40
CA PHE A 180 12.38 28.47 27.61
C PHE A 180 12.02 28.43 26.10
N PRO A 181 12.49 29.38 25.26
CA PRO A 181 11.59 30.20 24.45
C PRO A 181 11.87 30.20 22.95
N GLY A 182 10.83 30.50 22.17
CA GLY A 182 10.94 31.39 21.02
C GLY A 182 11.06 30.76 19.63
N GLN A 183 9.92 30.44 19.01
CA GLN A 183 9.53 31.08 17.75
C GLN A 183 8.01 30.95 17.56
N LYS A 184 7.35 32.09 17.37
CA LYS A 184 5.90 32.18 17.14
C LYS A 184 5.62 32.08 15.64
N THR A 185 4.78 31.13 15.25
CA THR A 185 3.85 31.32 14.12
C THR A 185 2.45 30.89 14.58
N LYS A 186 1.49 31.80 14.37
CA LYS A 186 0.06 31.62 14.70
C LYS A 186 -0.67 31.06 13.48
N SER A 187 -1.38 29.95 13.64
CA SER A 187 -2.78 29.81 13.18
C SER A 187 -3.46 28.70 13.98
N SER A 188 -4.68 28.94 14.42
CA SER A 188 -5.34 28.26 15.53
C SER A 188 -6.27 27.12 15.10
N HIS A 189 -5.88 26.27 14.15
CA HIS A 189 -6.64 25.06 13.75
C HIS A 189 -5.84 23.75 13.76
N ASP A 190 -4.57 23.74 14.19
CA ASP A 190 -3.70 22.55 14.20
C ASP A 190 -3.83 21.65 15.45
N ILE A 191 -4.93 21.71 16.22
CA ILE A 191 -5.03 21.02 17.54
C ILE A 191 -6.09 19.92 17.52
N ASP A 192 -5.74 18.74 16.99
CA ASP A 192 -6.16 17.43 17.56
C ASP A 192 -5.49 16.22 16.89
N HIS A 193 -4.90 16.37 15.71
CA HIS A 193 -4.24 15.28 14.98
C HIS A 193 -3.04 14.67 15.72
N ALA A 194 -2.25 15.52 16.38
CA ALA A 194 -1.10 15.07 17.16
C ALA A 194 -1.53 14.14 18.30
N LYS A 195 -2.66 14.40 18.97
CA LYS A 195 -3.02 13.70 20.22
C LYS A 195 -3.35 12.22 20.06
N ASN A 196 -4.06 11.82 19.00
CA ASN A 196 -4.40 10.41 18.79
C ASN A 196 -3.17 9.61 18.34
N ILE A 197 -2.34 10.23 17.50
CA ILE A 197 -1.05 9.69 17.08
C ILE A 197 -0.09 9.56 18.28
N ASP A 198 -0.03 10.59 19.11
CA ASP A 198 0.74 10.61 20.36
C ASP A 198 0.28 9.49 21.30
N LYS A 199 -1.02 9.16 21.36
CA LYS A 199 -1.52 8.02 22.16
C LYS A 199 -1.17 6.66 21.58
N VAL A 200 -1.19 6.48 20.25
CA VAL A 200 -0.68 5.23 19.62
C VAL A 200 0.78 5.06 19.99
N ARG A 201 1.54 6.16 19.88
CA ARG A 201 2.95 6.21 20.21
C ARG A 201 3.20 5.91 21.70
N ASP A 202 2.46 6.56 22.59
CA ASP A 202 2.55 6.34 24.04
C ASP A 202 2.20 4.89 24.41
N PHE A 203 1.25 4.26 23.71
CA PHE A 203 0.94 2.85 23.85
C PHE A 203 2.12 1.95 23.46
N LEU A 204 2.71 2.18 22.27
CA LEU A 204 3.90 1.46 21.82
C LEU A 204 5.09 1.67 22.78
N TYR A 205 5.19 2.86 23.38
CA TYR A 205 6.21 3.17 24.40
C TYR A 205 6.00 2.49 25.75
N GLN A 206 4.75 2.15 26.11
CA GLN A 206 4.43 1.46 27.36
C GLN A 206 4.71 -0.05 27.30
N MET A 207 4.96 -0.61 26.11
CA MET A 207 5.49 -1.97 25.93
C MET A 207 6.99 -2.00 26.33
N GLU A 208 7.25 -1.94 27.64
CA GLU A 208 8.51 -2.13 28.41
C GLU A 208 9.92 -1.81 27.79
N ARG A 209 10.25 -0.50 27.66
CA ARG A 209 11.53 0.27 27.89
C ARG A 209 12.87 -0.05 27.13
N PRO A 210 13.84 0.91 27.06
CA PRO A 210 13.80 2.35 26.77
C PRO A 210 14.73 2.72 25.59
N PHE A 211 14.36 3.65 24.69
CA PHE A 211 15.21 4.49 23.82
C PHE A 211 14.43 4.82 22.54
N VAL A 212 13.56 5.84 22.59
CA VAL A 212 12.96 6.40 21.36
C VAL A 212 12.61 7.89 21.53
N LEU A 213 13.14 8.73 20.65
CA LEU A 213 12.68 10.08 20.24
C LEU A 213 13.21 10.30 18.79
N PRO A 214 12.66 11.17 17.92
CA PRO A 214 11.34 11.83 17.83
C PRO A 214 10.69 11.87 16.40
N ASN A 215 9.52 12.55 16.32
CA ASN A 215 8.88 13.24 15.17
C ASN A 215 7.74 12.56 14.39
N LEU A 216 6.53 12.68 14.93
CA LEU A 216 5.25 12.41 14.26
C LEU A 216 4.52 13.71 13.93
N ILE A 217 5.06 14.54 13.04
CA ILE A 217 4.29 15.63 12.43
C ILE A 217 4.75 15.81 10.98
N LEU A 218 3.75 16.00 10.12
CA LEU A 218 3.80 16.44 8.71
C LEU A 218 3.77 15.30 7.68
N GLN A 219 2.54 14.90 7.31
CA GLN A 219 2.14 14.77 5.89
C GLN A 219 0.62 14.56 5.67
N SER A 220 -0.26 14.94 6.61
CA SER A 220 -1.72 14.77 6.45
C SER A 220 -2.42 15.83 5.58
N ARG A 221 -1.73 16.91 5.18
CA ARG A 221 -2.38 18.10 4.58
C ARG A 221 -2.92 17.88 3.15
N ASP A 222 -2.56 16.79 2.49
CA ASP A 222 -2.95 16.53 1.09
C ASP A 222 -3.89 15.34 0.89
N ILE A 223 -3.85 14.29 1.74
CA ILE A 223 -4.86 13.22 1.70
C ILE A 223 -6.26 13.82 1.90
N THR A 224 -6.37 14.86 2.73
CA THR A 224 -7.60 15.61 3.01
C THR A 224 -8.11 16.43 1.81
N LYS A 225 -7.31 16.64 0.75
CA LYS A 225 -7.75 17.38 -0.43
C LYS A 225 -8.80 16.64 -1.25
N TYR A 226 -8.81 15.31 -1.20
CA TYR A 226 -9.77 14.49 -1.94
C TYR A 226 -10.89 14.05 -1.04
N PHE A 227 -12.15 14.17 -1.49
CA PHE A 227 -13.33 13.77 -0.70
C PHE A 227 -13.20 12.40 -0.04
N THR A 228 -12.80 11.40 -0.82
CA THR A 228 -12.65 10.03 -0.35
C THR A 228 -11.53 9.92 0.68
N GLY A 229 -10.39 10.58 0.46
CA GLY A 229 -9.29 10.61 1.43
C GLY A 229 -9.69 11.31 2.72
N ASN A 230 -10.36 12.46 2.62
CA ASN A 230 -10.86 13.23 3.76
C ASN A 230 -11.85 12.42 4.61
N LEU A 231 -12.80 11.75 3.97
CA LEU A 231 -13.79 10.94 4.67
C LEU A 231 -13.16 9.71 5.34
N LEU A 232 -12.30 8.97 4.63
CA LEU A 232 -11.55 7.83 5.22
C LEU A 232 -10.71 8.25 6.42
N TYR A 233 -10.00 9.38 6.30
CA TYR A 233 -9.14 9.89 7.35
C TYR A 233 -9.93 10.24 8.62
N ILE A 234 -11.09 10.88 8.49
CA ILE A 234 -11.84 11.27 9.68
C ILE A 234 -12.60 10.07 10.28
N ILE A 235 -13.04 9.10 9.47
CA ILE A 235 -13.51 7.80 9.98
C ILE A 235 -12.45 7.15 10.85
N PHE A 236 -11.22 7.08 10.35
CA PHE A 236 -10.09 6.57 11.10
C PHE A 236 -9.90 7.33 12.43
N GLN A 237 -9.99 8.66 12.43
CA GLN A 237 -9.86 9.46 13.65
C GLN A 237 -10.92 9.12 14.68
N GLN A 238 -12.20 9.08 14.29
CA GLN A 238 -13.29 8.78 15.22
C GLN A 238 -13.20 7.35 15.77
N LEU A 239 -12.86 6.39 14.92
CA LEU A 239 -12.61 5.01 15.34
C LEU A 239 -11.43 4.94 16.31
N THR A 240 -10.37 5.69 16.05
CA THR A 240 -9.17 5.74 16.90
C THR A 240 -9.47 6.41 18.25
N GLU A 241 -10.27 7.48 18.28
CA GLU A 241 -10.71 8.10 19.54
C GLU A 241 -11.56 7.16 20.39
N LYS A 242 -12.49 6.45 19.75
CA LYS A 242 -13.33 5.44 20.40
C LYS A 242 -12.47 4.28 20.93
N PHE A 243 -11.54 3.79 20.11
CA PHE A 243 -10.57 2.76 20.49
C PHE A 243 -9.78 3.14 21.75
N PHE A 244 -9.31 4.38 21.87
CA PHE A 244 -8.63 4.82 23.09
C PHE A 244 -9.55 4.97 24.30
N LYS A 245 -10.81 5.38 24.09
CA LYS A 245 -11.80 5.45 25.17
C LYS A 245 -12.19 4.06 25.69
N ASP A 246 -12.17 3.07 24.80
CA ASP A 246 -12.55 1.69 25.06
C ASP A 246 -11.30 0.83 25.42
N ASP A 247 -10.30 1.41 26.09
CA ASP A 247 -9.05 0.75 26.54
C ASP A 247 -8.36 -0.12 25.47
N TYR A 248 -8.15 0.46 24.29
CA TYR A 248 -7.47 -0.19 23.16
C TYR A 248 -8.22 -1.42 22.63
N CYS A 249 -9.54 -1.48 22.82
CA CYS A 249 -10.40 -2.53 22.30
C CYS A 249 -11.37 -1.99 21.24
N LEU A 250 -11.52 -2.74 20.14
CA LEU A 250 -12.58 -2.54 19.16
C LEU A 250 -13.76 -3.46 19.53
N THR A 251 -14.96 -2.90 19.66
CA THR A 251 -16.22 -3.67 19.74
C THR A 251 -16.54 -4.31 18.39
N GLU A 252 -17.41 -5.32 18.35
CA GLU A 252 -17.82 -6.01 17.10
C GLU A 252 -18.22 -5.04 15.98
N SER A 253 -19.09 -4.08 16.30
CA SER A 253 -19.55 -3.07 15.35
C SER A 253 -18.43 -2.14 14.86
N THR A 254 -17.51 -1.73 15.75
CA THR A 254 -16.34 -0.94 15.34
C THR A 254 -15.33 -1.75 14.55
N THR A 255 -15.13 -3.03 14.86
CA THR A 255 -14.24 -3.93 14.14
C THR A 255 -14.68 -4.11 12.69
N LYS A 256 -16.00 -4.24 12.45
CA LYS A 256 -16.55 -4.30 11.09
C LYS A 256 -16.21 -3.03 10.30
N LEU A 257 -16.49 -1.86 10.84
CA LEU A 257 -16.19 -0.58 10.19
C LEU A 257 -14.67 -0.38 9.98
N TYR A 258 -13.86 -0.82 10.95
CA TYR A 258 -12.41 -0.77 10.89
C TYR A 258 -11.83 -1.65 9.79
N ASN A 259 -12.34 -2.88 9.65
CA ASN A 259 -11.93 -3.77 8.57
C ASN A 259 -12.31 -3.20 7.19
N THR A 260 -13.51 -2.63 7.05
CA THR A 260 -13.91 -1.95 5.79
C THR A 260 -13.00 -0.77 5.45
N LEU A 261 -12.56 0.01 6.45
CA LEU A 261 -11.55 1.06 6.26
C LEU A 261 -10.23 0.48 5.73
N ILE A 262 -9.70 -0.57 6.36
CA ILE A 262 -8.46 -1.24 5.93
C ILE A 262 -8.60 -1.79 4.51
N ASP A 263 -9.71 -2.43 4.16
CA ASP A 263 -9.94 -2.98 2.82
C ASP A 263 -9.87 -1.89 1.76
N LYS A 264 -10.39 -0.71 2.07
CA LYS A 264 -10.41 0.42 1.15
C LYS A 264 -9.07 1.11 1.02
N LEU A 265 -8.30 1.18 2.10
CA LEU A 265 -6.91 1.58 2.03
C LEU A 265 -6.08 0.55 1.25
N THR A 266 -6.34 -0.74 1.44
CA THR A 266 -5.70 -1.83 0.69
C THR A 266 -5.95 -1.65 -0.81
N CYS A 267 -7.19 -1.43 -1.25
CA CYS A 267 -7.49 -1.16 -2.66
C CYS A 267 -6.77 0.08 -3.21
N ARG A 268 -6.47 1.08 -2.37
CA ARG A 268 -5.76 2.29 -2.79
C ARG A 268 -4.26 2.11 -2.91
N ILE A 269 -3.67 1.22 -2.12
CA ILE A 269 -2.23 0.94 -2.15
C ILE A 269 -1.87 -0.29 -3.00
N ASN A 270 -2.87 -1.03 -3.49
CA ASN A 270 -2.72 -2.16 -4.41
C ASN A 270 -2.38 -1.66 -5.84
N ALA A 271 -1.22 -1.03 -5.97
CA ALA A 271 -0.54 -0.75 -7.22
C ALA A 271 0.98 -0.87 -6.99
N HIS A 272 1.78 -0.76 -8.06
CA HIS A 272 3.24 -0.81 -7.97
C HIS A 272 3.77 0.13 -6.88
N TYR A 273 4.80 -0.28 -6.13
CA TYR A 273 5.20 0.42 -4.91
C TYR A 273 5.37 1.94 -5.12
N SER A 274 6.14 2.28 -6.16
CA SER A 274 6.50 3.64 -6.55
C SER A 274 5.40 4.50 -7.18
N THR A 275 4.25 3.92 -7.55
CA THR A 275 3.15 4.67 -8.19
C THR A 275 2.10 5.14 -7.22
N VAL A 276 2.08 4.55 -6.02
CA VAL A 276 1.20 4.96 -4.93
C VAL A 276 1.91 6.01 -4.11
N ASP A 277 1.19 7.09 -3.85
CA ASP A 277 1.64 8.16 -2.98
C ASP A 277 1.96 7.65 -1.57
N ASP A 278 3.16 7.98 -1.07
CA ASP A 278 3.68 7.56 0.24
C ASP A 278 2.72 7.89 1.40
N ARG A 279 1.89 8.91 1.25
CA ARG A 279 0.92 9.31 2.28
C ARG A 279 -0.17 8.24 2.45
N TRP A 280 -0.64 7.62 1.37
CA TRP A 280 -1.62 6.52 1.45
C TRP A 280 -1.01 5.27 2.09
N ARG A 281 0.27 5.00 1.77
CA ARG A 281 1.07 3.93 2.39
C ARG A 281 1.20 4.15 3.90
N TYR A 282 1.57 5.35 4.29
CA TYR A 282 1.67 5.76 5.68
C TYR A 282 0.31 5.69 6.42
N PHE A 283 -0.77 6.13 5.78
CA PHE A 283 -2.12 6.04 6.35
C PHE A 283 -2.55 4.58 6.54
N TYR A 284 -2.19 3.70 5.61
CA TYR A 284 -2.39 2.27 5.76
C TYR A 284 -1.63 1.70 6.97
N THR A 285 -0.35 2.06 7.15
CA THR A 285 0.44 1.64 8.32
C THR A 285 -0.23 2.09 9.62
N CYS A 286 -0.67 3.35 9.71
CA CYS A 286 -1.41 3.87 10.85
C CYS A 286 -2.65 3.01 11.17
N ALA A 287 -3.43 2.68 10.13
CA ALA A 287 -4.65 1.90 10.31
C ALA A 287 -4.33 0.46 10.77
N LYS A 288 -3.39 -0.20 10.13
CA LYS A 288 -2.98 -1.56 10.50
C LYS A 288 -2.38 -1.63 11.91
N THR A 289 -1.74 -0.56 12.37
CA THR A 289 -1.19 -0.48 13.74
C THR A 289 -2.29 -0.54 14.80
N ILE A 290 -3.41 0.16 14.63
CA ILE A 290 -4.54 0.07 15.58
C ILE A 290 -5.11 -1.36 15.62
N LYS A 291 -5.27 -1.99 14.44
CA LYS A 291 -5.71 -3.39 14.36
C LYS A 291 -4.73 -4.32 15.07
N MET A 292 -3.44 -4.10 14.90
CA MET A 292 -2.41 -4.84 15.61
C MET A 292 -2.53 -4.67 17.12
N ILE A 293 -2.64 -3.44 17.63
CA ILE A 293 -2.75 -3.17 19.06
C ILE A 293 -3.98 -3.87 19.66
N HIS A 294 -5.12 -3.79 18.97
CA HIS A 294 -6.34 -4.50 19.37
C HIS A 294 -6.11 -6.01 19.50
N LEU A 295 -5.46 -6.62 18.52
CA LEU A 295 -5.16 -8.06 18.51
C LEU A 295 -4.17 -8.42 19.62
N TYR A 296 -3.13 -7.61 19.80
CA TYR A 296 -2.14 -7.76 20.87
C TYR A 296 -2.80 -7.75 22.25
N LYS A 297 -3.67 -6.75 22.52
CA LYS A 297 -4.36 -6.63 23.81
C LYS A 297 -5.29 -7.79 24.13
N ASN A 298 -5.83 -8.43 23.09
CA ASN A 298 -6.65 -9.62 23.22
C ASN A 298 -5.84 -10.93 23.26
N GLY A 299 -4.50 -10.87 23.29
CA GLY A 299 -3.62 -12.04 23.31
C GLY A 299 -3.49 -12.77 21.97
N ASN A 300 -4.01 -12.19 20.88
CA ASN A 300 -3.95 -12.74 19.52
C ASN A 300 -2.62 -12.34 18.85
N TYR A 301 -1.50 -12.79 19.41
CA TYR A 301 -0.16 -12.34 19.03
C TYR A 301 0.23 -12.72 17.59
N LYS A 302 -0.24 -13.86 17.08
CA LYS A 302 0.08 -14.31 15.72
C LYS A 302 -0.57 -13.40 14.67
N GLU A 303 -1.84 -13.06 14.88
CA GLU A 303 -2.60 -12.14 14.04
C GLU A 303 -2.09 -10.70 14.19
N ALA A 304 -1.65 -10.32 15.40
CA ALA A 304 -1.01 -9.02 15.64
C ALA A 304 0.29 -8.90 14.82
N LEU A 305 1.15 -9.92 14.85
CA LEU A 305 2.38 -9.96 14.04
C LEU A 305 2.08 -9.93 12.54
N ALA A 306 1.09 -10.69 12.08
CA ALA A 306 0.65 -10.64 10.68
C ALA A 306 0.17 -9.24 10.29
N ALA A 307 -0.50 -8.52 11.19
CA ALA A 307 -0.90 -7.13 10.97
C ALA A 307 0.30 -6.16 10.93
N CYS A 308 1.32 -6.36 11.77
CA CYS A 308 2.59 -5.61 11.69
C CYS A 308 3.27 -5.82 10.33
N ASP A 309 3.49 -7.07 9.95
CA ASP A 309 4.26 -7.39 8.74
C ASP A 309 3.54 -6.89 7.48
N ASP A 310 2.22 -7.03 7.41
CA ASP A 310 1.42 -6.49 6.30
C ASP A 310 1.50 -4.96 6.20
N ALA A 311 1.58 -4.27 7.34
CA ALA A 311 1.79 -2.82 7.38
C ALA A 311 3.22 -2.45 6.94
N LEU A 312 4.24 -3.12 7.47
CA LEU A 312 5.64 -2.87 7.13
C LEU A 312 5.91 -3.08 5.64
N MET A 313 5.42 -4.19 5.07
CA MET A 313 5.63 -4.53 3.66
C MET A 313 4.95 -3.54 2.71
N LYS A 314 3.73 -3.08 3.03
CA LYS A 314 2.95 -2.24 2.11
C LYS A 314 3.09 -0.75 2.37
N GLY A 315 3.28 -0.38 3.62
CA GLY A 315 3.20 0.98 4.10
C GLY A 315 4.50 1.55 4.67
N GLY A 316 5.47 0.68 4.99
CA GLY A 316 6.68 1.04 5.73
C GLY A 316 6.43 1.13 7.23
N ASP A 317 7.49 1.37 7.99
CA ASP A 317 7.40 1.62 9.44
C ASP A 317 6.76 3.00 9.72
N LEU A 318 6.28 3.21 10.94
CA LEU A 318 5.66 4.46 11.37
C LEU A 318 6.69 5.58 11.56
N ASP A 319 7.86 5.23 12.08
CA ASP A 319 8.96 6.14 12.44
C ASP A 319 10.32 5.44 12.29
N ASP A 320 10.42 4.63 11.24
CA ASP A 320 11.58 3.82 10.86
C ASP A 320 11.96 2.68 11.82
N GLN A 321 11.28 2.52 12.96
CA GLN A 321 11.65 1.48 13.93
C GLN A 321 10.54 0.97 14.86
N SER A 322 9.47 1.72 15.14
CA SER A 322 8.52 1.33 16.20
C SER A 322 7.75 0.06 15.87
N LEU A 323 7.22 -0.05 14.64
CA LEU A 323 6.39 -1.18 14.26
C LEU A 323 7.23 -2.43 14.02
N SER A 324 8.40 -2.28 13.39
CA SER A 324 9.35 -3.37 13.17
C SER A 324 9.92 -3.92 14.48
N ARG A 325 10.19 -3.06 15.47
CA ARG A 325 10.58 -3.49 16.84
C ARG A 325 9.46 -4.23 17.55
N CYS A 326 8.22 -3.73 17.48
CA CYS A 326 7.06 -4.43 18.05
C CYS A 326 6.88 -5.81 17.40
N ALA A 327 7.00 -5.91 16.08
CA ALA A 327 6.96 -7.18 15.36
C ALA A 327 8.08 -8.13 15.82
N HIS A 328 9.29 -7.61 16.03
CA HIS A 328 10.42 -8.39 16.53
C HIS A 328 10.17 -8.90 17.96
N ASP A 329 9.66 -8.05 18.86
CA ASP A 329 9.32 -8.42 20.23
C ASP A 329 8.24 -9.52 20.28
N ILE A 330 7.16 -9.36 19.49
CA ILE A 330 6.11 -10.38 19.39
C ILE A 330 6.70 -11.72 18.91
N GLN A 331 7.53 -11.69 17.87
CA GLN A 331 8.17 -12.87 17.29
C GLN A 331 9.08 -13.60 18.29
N ILE A 332 9.88 -12.86 19.07
CA ILE A 332 10.93 -13.43 19.93
C ILE A 332 10.43 -13.76 21.34
N ASN A 333 9.63 -12.87 21.94
CA ASN A 333 9.29 -12.93 23.36
C ASN A 333 7.88 -13.49 23.62
N LEU A 334 6.95 -13.36 22.67
CA LEU A 334 5.53 -13.71 22.90
C LEU A 334 5.06 -14.93 22.13
N LEU A 335 5.62 -15.21 20.95
CA LEU A 335 5.29 -16.39 20.17
C LEU A 335 6.16 -17.59 20.55
N PRO A 336 5.61 -18.82 20.53
CA PRO A 336 6.39 -20.01 20.80
C PRO A 336 7.42 -20.26 19.69
N ALA A 337 8.54 -20.89 20.05
CA ALA A 337 9.52 -21.34 19.07
C ALA A 337 8.87 -22.23 18.01
N ALA A 338 9.15 -21.93 16.73
CA ALA A 338 8.60 -22.72 15.63
C ALA A 338 9.23 -24.13 15.60
N PRO A 339 8.52 -25.12 15.03
CA PRO A 339 9.05 -26.46 14.84
C PRO A 339 10.36 -26.45 14.05
N LYS A 340 11.33 -27.26 14.47
CA LYS A 340 12.60 -27.40 13.75
C LYS A 340 12.38 -28.01 12.36
N ILE A 341 13.11 -27.50 11.39
CA ILE A 341 13.12 -28.00 10.01
C ILE A 341 14.44 -28.71 9.74
N ASP A 342 14.37 -29.85 9.05
CA ASP A 342 15.54 -30.59 8.57
C ASP A 342 15.93 -30.11 7.17
N PHE A 343 16.95 -29.26 7.11
CA PHE A 343 17.43 -28.66 5.87
C PHE A 343 18.35 -29.56 5.04
N SER A 344 18.71 -30.76 5.54
CA SER A 344 19.54 -31.73 4.80
C SER A 344 18.92 -32.20 3.48
N LYS A 345 17.61 -32.04 3.34
CA LYS A 345 16.81 -32.42 2.16
C LYS A 345 16.76 -31.35 1.08
N LEU A 346 17.32 -30.16 1.31
CA LEU A 346 17.37 -29.12 0.30
C LEU A 346 18.35 -29.51 -0.82
N GLY A 347 17.79 -29.89 -1.95
CA GLY A 347 18.56 -30.31 -3.12
C GLY A 347 19.31 -29.16 -3.79
N SER A 348 20.45 -29.49 -4.38
CA SER A 348 21.17 -28.62 -5.33
C SER A 348 20.78 -28.98 -6.77
N ARG A 349 20.84 -28.00 -7.66
CA ARG A 349 20.66 -28.14 -9.10
C ARG A 349 21.98 -28.52 -9.76
N ARG A 350 21.90 -29.14 -10.94
CA ARG A 350 23.05 -29.28 -11.83
C ARG A 350 23.51 -27.90 -12.34
N PRO A 351 24.81 -27.72 -12.64
CA PRO A 351 25.31 -26.51 -13.27
C PRO A 351 24.54 -26.16 -14.55
N VAL A 352 24.32 -24.87 -14.76
CA VAL A 352 23.76 -24.34 -16.02
C VAL A 352 24.73 -24.67 -17.15
N ARG A 353 24.21 -25.08 -18.29
CA ARG A 353 25.03 -25.47 -19.45
C ARG A 353 25.48 -24.22 -20.22
N ALA A 354 26.68 -24.31 -20.79
CA ALA A 354 27.13 -23.38 -21.82
C ALA A 354 26.27 -23.54 -23.08
N LEU A 355 25.92 -22.43 -23.71
CA LEU A 355 25.13 -22.42 -24.94
C LEU A 355 26.04 -22.68 -26.14
N ARG A 356 25.71 -23.70 -26.93
CA ARG A 356 26.50 -24.07 -28.10
C ARG A 356 26.25 -23.06 -29.22
N GLY A 357 27.32 -22.63 -29.90
CA GLY A 357 27.23 -21.74 -31.05
C GLY A 357 27.02 -20.26 -30.72
N ILE A 358 27.07 -19.89 -29.44
CA ILE A 358 27.02 -18.49 -29.00
C ILE A 358 28.39 -18.07 -28.47
N SER A 359 28.80 -16.84 -28.78
CA SER A 359 30.08 -16.31 -28.34
C SER A 359 30.10 -16.10 -26.82
N SER A 360 31.24 -16.35 -26.18
CA SER A 360 31.43 -16.12 -24.75
C SER A 360 32.63 -15.22 -24.48
N ALA A 361 32.55 -14.46 -23.40
CA ALA A 361 33.62 -13.63 -22.85
C ALA A 361 33.71 -13.86 -21.34
N THR A 362 34.85 -13.47 -20.76
CA THR A 362 35.08 -13.52 -19.32
C THR A 362 34.75 -12.17 -18.69
N VAL A 363 34.14 -12.19 -17.51
CA VAL A 363 33.99 -11.00 -16.67
C VAL A 363 35.30 -10.75 -15.93
N ASP A 364 35.68 -9.49 -15.76
CA ASP A 364 36.84 -9.13 -14.95
C ASP A 364 36.67 -9.62 -13.51
N GLU A 365 37.73 -10.16 -12.94
CA GLU A 365 37.76 -10.62 -11.55
C GLU A 365 38.88 -9.93 -10.78
N CYS A 366 38.59 -9.54 -9.54
CA CYS A 366 39.56 -8.92 -8.65
C CYS A 366 39.33 -9.34 -7.19
N ILE A 367 40.33 -9.09 -6.35
CA ILE A 367 40.24 -9.24 -4.89
C ILE A 367 40.56 -7.86 -4.33
N GLU A 368 39.68 -7.33 -3.48
CA GLU A 368 39.86 -6.04 -2.78
C GLU A 368 40.35 -4.88 -3.68
N PRO A 369 39.63 -4.55 -4.78
CA PRO A 369 40.03 -3.46 -5.64
C PRO A 369 40.04 -2.13 -4.88
N SER A 370 40.97 -1.23 -5.23
CA SER A 370 40.91 0.14 -4.70
C SER A 370 39.58 0.79 -5.10
N PHE A 371 39.12 1.75 -4.29
CA PHE A 371 37.90 2.51 -4.60
C PHE A 371 37.96 3.18 -5.98
N ASP A 372 39.12 3.68 -6.41
CA ASP A 372 39.34 4.23 -7.76
C ASP A 372 39.17 3.16 -8.85
N THR A 373 39.77 1.98 -8.65
CA THR A 373 39.64 0.86 -9.58
C THR A 373 38.18 0.45 -9.74
N PHE A 374 37.45 0.32 -8.63
CA PHE A 374 36.02 0.01 -8.68
C PHE A 374 35.20 1.13 -9.35
N SER A 375 35.47 2.39 -9.01
CA SER A 375 34.77 3.55 -9.58
C SER A 375 34.91 3.60 -11.10
N ARG A 376 36.04 3.16 -11.66
CA ARG A 376 36.21 3.04 -13.11
C ARG A 376 35.22 2.04 -13.73
N HIS A 377 34.95 0.90 -13.09
CA HIS A 377 33.93 -0.03 -13.56
C HIS A 377 32.53 0.58 -13.54
N VAL A 378 32.21 1.38 -12.52
CA VAL A 378 30.93 2.11 -12.43
C VAL A 378 30.80 3.15 -13.54
N VAL A 379 31.84 3.98 -13.74
CA VAL A 379 31.86 5.01 -14.79
C VAL A 379 31.78 4.40 -16.19
N HIS A 380 32.46 3.28 -16.43
CA HIS A 380 32.45 2.59 -17.73
C HIS A 380 31.23 1.67 -17.93
N GLY A 381 30.46 1.39 -16.88
CA GLY A 381 29.32 0.48 -16.94
C GLY A 381 29.73 -0.95 -17.28
N THR A 382 30.83 -1.44 -16.70
CA THR A 382 31.36 -2.80 -16.94
C THR A 382 31.20 -3.68 -15.70
N PRO A 383 30.71 -4.92 -15.82
CA PRO A 383 30.58 -5.82 -14.67
C PRO A 383 31.96 -6.25 -14.16
N VAL A 384 32.04 -6.51 -12.85
CA VAL A 384 33.25 -7.05 -12.22
C VAL A 384 32.88 -7.96 -11.05
N VAL A 385 33.56 -9.10 -10.96
CA VAL A 385 33.48 -9.99 -9.80
C VAL A 385 34.54 -9.58 -8.78
N ILE A 386 34.11 -9.31 -7.56
CA ILE A 386 35.00 -9.06 -6.43
C ILE A 386 34.99 -10.30 -5.55
N ARG A 387 36.03 -11.12 -5.70
CA ARG A 387 36.20 -12.34 -4.92
C ARG A 387 36.43 -11.98 -3.46
N ARG A 388 35.77 -12.71 -2.56
CA ARG A 388 35.87 -12.52 -1.10
C ARG A 388 35.44 -11.13 -0.58
N ALA A 389 34.74 -10.33 -1.39
CA ALA A 389 34.28 -8.98 -1.02
C ALA A 389 33.52 -8.90 0.30
N VAL A 390 32.68 -9.90 0.59
CA VAL A 390 31.82 -9.95 1.78
C VAL A 390 32.12 -11.15 2.66
N GLU A 391 33.29 -11.77 2.52
CA GLU A 391 33.71 -12.94 3.32
C GLU A 391 33.69 -12.64 4.82
N ASN A 392 34.08 -11.42 5.21
CA ASN A 392 34.13 -10.96 6.60
C ASN A 392 32.82 -10.32 7.08
N MET A 393 31.78 -10.28 6.24
CA MET A 393 30.47 -9.77 6.64
C MET A 393 29.84 -10.68 7.70
N PRO A 394 29.23 -10.15 8.78
CA PRO A 394 28.64 -11.00 9.80
C PRO A 394 27.58 -11.97 9.24
N ALA A 395 26.80 -11.55 8.24
CA ALA A 395 25.85 -12.42 7.55
C ALA A 395 26.53 -13.66 6.94
N THR A 396 27.68 -13.52 6.27
CA THR A 396 28.41 -14.64 5.66
C THR A 396 28.91 -15.65 6.69
N GLN A 397 29.13 -15.22 7.94
CA GLN A 397 29.59 -16.07 9.03
C GLN A 397 28.45 -16.68 9.87
N LYS A 398 27.33 -15.96 10.00
CA LYS A 398 26.23 -16.32 10.91
C LYS A 398 25.03 -16.92 10.20
N TRP A 399 24.69 -16.41 9.01
CA TRP A 399 23.41 -16.73 8.38
C TRP A 399 23.43 -18.14 7.82
N SER A 400 22.46 -18.90 8.30
CA SER A 400 22.03 -20.17 7.75
C SER A 400 20.51 -20.17 7.64
N PHE A 401 19.94 -21.17 6.95
CA PHE A 401 18.49 -21.36 6.94
C PHE A 401 17.93 -21.54 8.37
N GLU A 402 18.66 -22.23 9.24
CA GLU A 402 18.33 -22.40 10.67
C GLU A 402 18.37 -21.06 11.43
N TYR A 403 19.41 -20.25 11.20
CA TYR A 403 19.56 -18.95 11.86
C TYR A 403 18.43 -18.00 11.46
N LEU A 404 18.16 -17.87 10.16
CA LEU A 404 17.06 -17.04 9.68
C LEU A 404 15.71 -17.59 10.13
N HIS A 405 15.53 -18.92 10.17
CA HIS A 405 14.30 -19.52 10.70
C HIS A 405 14.06 -19.14 12.16
N HIS A 406 15.11 -19.15 12.99
CA HIS A 406 15.01 -18.75 14.39
C HIS A 406 14.50 -17.30 14.55
N ILE A 407 14.99 -16.38 13.72
CA ILE A 407 14.63 -14.96 13.79
C ILE A 407 13.27 -14.67 13.13
N LEU A 408 12.95 -15.38 12.05
CA LEU A 408 11.87 -15.00 11.14
C LEU A 408 10.67 -15.93 11.16
N SER A 409 10.64 -17.01 11.94
CA SER A 409 9.69 -18.12 11.75
C SER A 409 8.23 -17.73 11.54
N HIS A 410 7.69 -16.79 12.33
CA HIS A 410 6.28 -16.36 12.22
C HIS A 410 6.13 -15.06 11.42
N ARG A 411 7.24 -14.47 10.95
CA ARG A 411 7.24 -13.29 10.09
C ARG A 411 6.64 -13.63 8.74
N HIS A 412 5.82 -12.74 8.23
CA HIS A 412 5.17 -12.89 6.93
C HIS A 412 6.06 -12.28 5.83
N VAL A 413 6.30 -13.04 4.77
CA VAL A 413 7.15 -12.65 3.65
C VAL A 413 6.44 -12.91 2.31
N PRO A 414 6.70 -12.10 1.27
CA PRO A 414 6.13 -12.31 -0.05
C PRO A 414 6.93 -13.39 -0.79
N ILE A 415 6.24 -14.45 -1.23
CA ILE A 415 6.84 -15.58 -1.94
C ILE A 415 6.31 -15.64 -3.36
N GLU A 416 7.23 -15.71 -4.32
CA GLU A 416 6.94 -15.86 -5.74
C GLU A 416 6.84 -17.34 -6.12
N TYR A 417 5.82 -17.69 -6.91
CA TYR A 417 5.62 -19.03 -7.46
C TYR A 417 5.49 -18.95 -8.98
N GLY A 418 6.28 -19.76 -9.69
CA GLY A 418 6.39 -19.69 -11.15
C GLY A 418 7.39 -18.62 -11.60
N SER A 419 7.53 -18.45 -12.92
CA SER A 419 8.33 -17.37 -13.51
C SER A 419 7.46 -16.14 -13.75
N TYR A 420 7.92 -14.94 -13.39
CA TYR A 420 7.18 -13.68 -13.65
C TYR A 420 7.02 -13.34 -15.13
N THR A 421 7.68 -14.09 -16.02
CA THR A 421 7.49 -14.01 -17.48
C THR A 421 6.38 -14.93 -18.00
N GLU A 422 5.72 -15.69 -17.12
CA GLU A 422 4.65 -16.63 -17.46
C GLU A 422 3.31 -16.24 -16.81
N ASP A 423 2.20 -16.58 -17.47
CA ASP A 423 0.84 -16.40 -16.92
C ASP A 423 0.60 -17.18 -15.62
N SER A 424 1.43 -18.19 -15.35
CA SER A 424 1.34 -19.02 -14.14
C SER A 424 1.90 -18.33 -12.89
N PHE A 425 2.53 -17.16 -13.04
CA PHE A 425 3.12 -16.41 -11.96
C PHE A 425 2.08 -16.02 -10.89
N SER A 426 2.46 -16.20 -9.63
CA SER A 426 1.71 -15.64 -8.52
C SER A 426 2.63 -15.29 -7.36
N GLN A 427 2.30 -14.22 -6.65
CA GLN A 427 2.95 -13.85 -5.40
C GLN A 427 1.96 -14.09 -4.25
N LYS A 428 2.41 -14.77 -3.19
CA LYS A 428 1.59 -15.02 -2.00
C LYS A 428 2.38 -14.70 -0.75
N VAL A 429 1.71 -14.10 0.22
CA VAL A 429 2.28 -13.90 1.54
C VAL A 429 2.20 -15.22 2.32
N ARG A 430 3.33 -15.64 2.89
CA ARG A 430 3.48 -16.84 3.72
C ARG A 430 4.23 -16.51 4.98
N THR A 431 4.05 -17.31 6.03
CA THR A 431 5.02 -17.26 7.13
C THR A 431 6.36 -17.79 6.63
N PHE A 432 7.46 -17.27 7.18
CA PHE A 432 8.79 -17.74 6.82
C PHE A 432 8.95 -19.24 7.12
N HIS A 433 8.37 -19.74 8.22
CA HIS A 433 8.37 -21.16 8.53
C HIS A 433 7.68 -22.00 7.45
N ASP A 434 6.46 -21.64 7.05
CA ASP A 434 5.71 -22.40 6.03
C ASP A 434 6.46 -22.40 4.70
N PHE A 435 7.05 -21.27 4.32
CA PHE A 435 7.89 -21.17 3.14
C PHE A 435 9.09 -22.12 3.18
N LEU A 436 9.82 -22.20 4.30
CA LEU A 436 10.95 -23.12 4.43
C LEU A 436 10.52 -24.60 4.41
N VAL A 437 9.35 -24.92 4.99
CA VAL A 437 8.75 -26.26 4.89
C VAL A 437 8.47 -26.58 3.42
N GLU A 438 7.83 -25.67 2.67
CA GLU A 438 7.57 -25.84 1.24
C GLU A 438 8.87 -26.07 0.44
N LEU A 439 9.96 -25.33 0.75
CA LEU A 439 11.25 -25.53 0.10
C LEU A 439 11.77 -26.96 0.31
N VAL A 440 11.76 -27.45 1.55
CA VAL A 440 12.22 -28.80 1.92
C VAL A 440 11.35 -29.88 1.29
N GLU A 441 10.02 -29.74 1.34
CA GLU A 441 9.08 -30.69 0.76
C GLU A 441 9.21 -30.77 -0.77
N SER A 442 9.46 -29.65 -1.44
CA SER A 442 9.68 -29.62 -2.89
C SER A 442 10.99 -30.29 -3.33
N GLY A 443 11.92 -30.52 -2.41
CA GLY A 443 13.15 -31.28 -2.65
C GLY A 443 12.91 -32.79 -2.75
N ASN A 444 11.77 -33.28 -2.26
CA ASN A 444 11.41 -34.68 -2.33
C ASN A 444 10.83 -35.02 -3.72
N LYS A 445 11.47 -35.96 -4.44
CA LYS A 445 11.08 -36.37 -5.81
C LYS A 445 9.63 -36.85 -5.94
N ASN A 446 9.00 -37.30 -4.85
CA ASN A 446 7.60 -37.76 -4.84
C ASN A 446 6.60 -36.65 -4.48
N SER A 447 7.07 -35.45 -4.13
CA SER A 447 6.22 -34.33 -3.75
C SER A 447 5.70 -33.58 -4.98
N LYS A 448 4.43 -33.16 -4.92
CA LYS A 448 3.81 -32.26 -5.90
C LYS A 448 3.94 -30.79 -5.51
N VAL A 449 4.55 -30.50 -4.35
CA VAL A 449 4.70 -29.13 -3.84
C VAL A 449 5.67 -28.36 -4.72
N LYS A 450 5.19 -27.28 -5.33
CA LYS A 450 6.03 -26.32 -6.05
C LYS A 450 6.69 -25.41 -5.03
N ALA A 451 8.02 -25.32 -5.08
CA ALA A 451 8.77 -24.40 -4.24
C ALA A 451 8.57 -22.96 -4.72
N GLY A 452 8.35 -22.05 -3.79
CA GLY A 452 8.43 -20.63 -4.06
C GLY A 452 9.85 -20.09 -3.99
N TYR A 453 9.99 -18.80 -4.28
CA TYR A 453 11.23 -18.04 -4.18
C TYR A 453 10.96 -16.73 -3.42
N LEU A 454 11.72 -16.48 -2.35
CA LEU A 454 11.72 -15.16 -1.71
C LEU A 454 12.67 -14.29 -2.52
N ALA A 455 12.12 -13.51 -3.45
CA ALA A 455 12.88 -12.68 -4.37
C ALA A 455 12.64 -11.20 -4.08
N GLN A 456 13.71 -10.41 -4.22
CA GLN A 456 13.66 -8.94 -4.23
C GLN A 456 12.87 -8.32 -3.06
N HIS A 457 12.92 -8.94 -1.89
CA HIS A 457 12.19 -8.46 -0.72
C HIS A 457 13.05 -7.50 0.12
N ARG A 458 12.49 -6.34 0.50
CA ARG A 458 13.12 -5.36 1.40
C ARG A 458 13.02 -5.82 2.86
N LEU A 459 13.60 -6.98 3.16
CA LEU A 459 13.49 -7.65 4.45
C LEU A 459 14.09 -6.82 5.59
N PHE A 460 15.12 -6.01 5.31
CA PHE A 460 15.81 -5.20 6.30
C PHE A 460 14.91 -4.09 6.87
N ASP A 461 14.06 -3.48 6.05
CA ASP A 461 13.06 -2.51 6.50
C ASP A 461 12.01 -3.16 7.41
N GLN A 462 11.66 -4.41 7.12
CA GLN A 462 10.72 -5.19 7.93
C GLN A 462 11.36 -5.72 9.23
N VAL A 463 12.66 -6.05 9.18
CA VAL A 463 13.40 -6.71 10.27
C VAL A 463 14.77 -6.03 10.45
N PRO A 464 14.83 -4.80 11.00
CA PRO A 464 16.04 -3.98 11.04
C PRO A 464 17.21 -4.62 11.81
N VAL A 465 16.94 -5.54 12.74
CA VAL A 465 18.01 -6.25 13.47
C VAL A 465 18.96 -7.02 12.53
N LEU A 466 18.47 -7.48 11.38
CA LEU A 466 19.27 -8.18 10.36
C LEU A 466 20.20 -7.24 9.59
N GLU A 467 19.91 -5.93 9.57
CA GLU A 467 20.77 -4.96 8.88
C GLU A 467 22.16 -4.85 9.52
N ASN A 468 22.25 -5.06 10.83
CA ASN A 468 23.53 -5.07 11.55
C ASN A 468 24.50 -6.15 11.02
N ASP A 469 23.97 -7.22 10.43
CA ASP A 469 24.79 -8.28 9.85
C ASP A 469 25.21 -7.98 8.40
N VAL A 470 24.65 -6.94 7.78
CA VAL A 470 24.81 -6.61 6.36
C VAL A 470 25.19 -5.12 6.21
N PRO A 471 26.40 -4.72 6.65
CA PRO A 471 26.93 -3.39 6.38
C PRO A 471 27.00 -3.11 4.88
N THR A 472 26.73 -1.87 4.50
CA THR A 472 26.83 -1.43 3.10
C THR A 472 28.31 -1.30 2.72
N PRO A 473 28.79 -1.99 1.66
CA PRO A 473 30.16 -1.85 1.18
C PRO A 473 30.46 -0.42 0.71
N ASP A 474 31.68 0.06 0.97
CA ASP A 474 32.11 1.42 0.59
C ASP A 474 31.90 1.70 -0.90
N TYR A 475 32.07 0.67 -1.74
CA TYR A 475 31.86 0.71 -3.19
C TYR A 475 30.50 1.27 -3.60
N CYS A 476 29.44 1.08 -2.81
CA CYS A 476 28.11 1.59 -3.11
C CYS A 476 28.03 3.14 -3.08
N PHE A 477 29.03 3.82 -2.52
CA PHE A 477 29.10 5.27 -2.40
C PHE A 477 29.98 5.94 -3.48
N CYS A 478 30.42 5.19 -4.50
CA CYS A 478 31.24 5.74 -5.59
C CYS A 478 30.47 6.61 -6.60
N HIS A 479 29.14 6.62 -6.54
CA HIS A 479 28.32 7.36 -7.50
C HIS A 479 28.47 8.90 -7.28
N PRO A 480 28.73 9.69 -8.33
CA PRO A 480 28.97 11.15 -8.20
C PRO A 480 27.80 11.92 -7.60
N GLN A 481 26.58 11.44 -7.84
CA GLN A 481 25.35 11.93 -7.21
C GLN A 481 25.09 11.01 -6.03
N ASN A 482 25.68 11.36 -4.89
CA ASN A 482 25.66 10.60 -3.65
C ASN A 482 24.26 10.66 -3.02
N GLU A 483 23.28 10.01 -3.66
CA GLU A 483 21.99 9.71 -3.02
C GLU A 483 22.31 8.68 -1.92
N ALA A 484 22.31 9.13 -0.66
CA ALA A 484 22.73 8.35 0.51
C ALA A 484 21.89 7.09 0.81
N HIS A 485 21.01 6.67 -0.11
CA HIS A 485 20.05 5.60 0.10
C HIS A 485 20.38 4.39 -0.77
N VAL A 486 20.97 3.37 -0.15
CA VAL A 486 21.23 2.07 -0.77
C VAL A 486 20.09 1.12 -0.42
N GLU A 487 19.40 0.59 -1.43
CA GLU A 487 18.30 -0.33 -1.23
C GLU A 487 18.79 -1.77 -1.17
N LYS A 488 18.55 -2.43 -0.04
CA LYS A 488 18.95 -3.82 0.19
C LYS A 488 17.76 -4.75 -0.02
N HIS A 489 17.95 -5.75 -0.87
CA HIS A 489 16.94 -6.80 -1.10
C HIS A 489 17.55 -8.17 -0.81
N ILE A 490 16.79 -9.03 -0.13
CA ILE A 490 17.17 -10.42 0.09
C ILE A 490 16.64 -11.31 -1.02
N PHE A 491 17.43 -12.32 -1.37
CA PHE A 491 17.03 -13.44 -2.22
C PHE A 491 17.29 -14.74 -1.47
N LEU A 492 16.26 -15.56 -1.31
CA LEU A 492 16.36 -16.85 -0.64
C LEU A 492 15.54 -17.91 -1.39
N GLY A 493 16.18 -19.02 -1.75
CA GLY A 493 15.51 -20.11 -2.46
C GLY A 493 16.28 -21.41 -2.38
N LYS A 494 15.67 -22.47 -2.92
CA LYS A 494 16.32 -23.78 -3.08
C LYS A 494 17.25 -23.80 -4.31
N GLY A 495 18.03 -24.86 -4.45
CA GLY A 495 18.71 -25.16 -5.71
C GLY A 495 17.69 -25.23 -6.86
N GLY A 496 17.95 -24.46 -7.91
CA GLY A 496 17.12 -24.35 -9.11
C GLY A 496 16.15 -23.19 -9.15
N SER A 497 15.99 -22.41 -8.07
CA SER A 497 15.31 -21.11 -8.16
C SER A 497 16.07 -20.20 -9.14
N ALA A 498 15.37 -19.57 -10.07
CA ALA A 498 15.95 -18.74 -11.10
C ALA A 498 15.16 -17.46 -11.32
N SER A 499 15.87 -16.39 -11.70
CA SER A 499 15.31 -15.14 -12.21
C SER A 499 15.60 -15.10 -13.72
N PRO A 500 14.57 -15.06 -14.58
CA PRO A 500 14.70 -14.88 -16.01
C PRO A 500 15.60 -13.69 -16.38
N MET A 501 16.05 -13.65 -17.63
CA MET A 501 16.91 -12.56 -18.09
C MET A 501 16.18 -11.24 -18.10
N HIS A 502 16.73 -10.28 -17.36
CA HIS A 502 16.19 -8.93 -17.26
C HIS A 502 17.31 -7.92 -17.03
N HIS A 503 16.98 -6.64 -17.08
CA HIS A 503 17.90 -5.57 -16.68
C HIS A 503 17.26 -4.66 -15.63
N ASP A 504 18.11 -4.11 -14.75
CA ASP A 504 17.68 -3.24 -13.67
C ASP A 504 17.88 -1.75 -14.01
N PRO A 505 17.10 -0.85 -13.38
CA PRO A 505 17.20 0.59 -13.59
C PRO A 505 18.30 1.28 -12.76
N ARG A 506 19.01 0.52 -11.91
CA ARG A 506 20.06 1.02 -11.00
C ARG A 506 21.26 0.09 -11.04
N ASP A 507 22.39 0.60 -10.57
CA ASP A 507 23.58 -0.19 -10.30
C ASP A 507 23.32 -1.13 -9.13
N ASN A 508 23.87 -2.34 -9.20
CA ASN A 508 23.61 -3.38 -8.21
C ASN A 508 24.93 -4.03 -7.74
N PHE A 509 25.16 -4.00 -6.43
CA PHE A 509 26.23 -4.74 -5.78
C PHE A 509 25.64 -6.02 -5.16
N PHE A 510 25.76 -7.13 -5.89
CA PHE A 510 25.14 -8.40 -5.52
C PHE A 510 26.08 -9.24 -4.66
N CYS A 511 25.73 -9.45 -3.40
CA CYS A 511 26.52 -10.17 -2.40
C CYS A 511 26.01 -11.59 -2.21
N GLN A 512 26.89 -12.59 -2.34
CA GLN A 512 26.56 -13.99 -2.12
C GLN A 512 26.88 -14.42 -0.69
N ILE A 513 25.86 -14.76 0.10
CA ILE A 513 26.01 -15.06 1.54
C ILE A 513 26.11 -16.58 1.78
N GLN A 514 25.20 -17.36 1.21
CA GLN A 514 25.18 -18.82 1.35
C GLN A 514 24.84 -19.48 0.00
N GLY A 515 25.46 -20.62 -0.27
CA GLY A 515 25.28 -21.39 -1.52
C GLY A 515 25.89 -20.70 -2.74
N ARG A 516 25.86 -21.39 -3.89
CA ARG A 516 26.36 -20.84 -5.16
C ARG A 516 25.24 -20.31 -6.04
N LYS A 517 25.51 -19.19 -6.73
CA LYS A 517 24.65 -18.64 -7.78
C LYS A 517 25.41 -18.49 -9.10
N PHE A 518 24.77 -18.92 -10.17
CA PHE A 518 25.23 -18.73 -11.53
C PHE A 518 24.56 -17.51 -12.12
N PHE A 519 25.36 -16.67 -12.78
CA PHE A 519 24.94 -15.49 -13.52
C PHE A 519 25.31 -15.66 -14.98
N ARG A 520 24.42 -15.21 -15.86
CA ARG A 520 24.69 -15.02 -17.28
C ARG A 520 24.42 -13.58 -17.63
N LEU A 521 25.47 -12.84 -17.98
CA LEU A 521 25.42 -11.42 -18.26
C LEU A 521 25.47 -11.17 -19.77
N ILE A 522 24.73 -10.17 -20.22
CA ILE A 522 24.74 -9.70 -21.62
C ILE A 522 24.73 -8.17 -21.60
N SER A 523 25.69 -7.59 -22.33
CA SER A 523 25.84 -6.14 -22.43
C SER A 523 24.59 -5.45 -23.01
N PRO A 524 24.20 -4.27 -22.52
CA PRO A 524 23.05 -3.51 -23.03
C PRO A 524 23.13 -3.22 -24.54
N LYS A 525 24.34 -3.23 -25.12
CA LYS A 525 24.54 -3.06 -26.57
C LYS A 525 23.84 -4.12 -27.43
N PHE A 526 23.51 -5.28 -26.85
CA PHE A 526 22.80 -6.37 -27.51
C PHE A 526 21.29 -6.38 -27.23
N LYS A 527 20.72 -5.28 -26.71
CA LYS A 527 19.30 -5.18 -26.37
C LYS A 527 18.36 -5.68 -27.50
N GLU A 528 18.65 -5.29 -28.74
CA GLU A 528 17.84 -5.67 -29.91
C GLU A 528 17.91 -7.18 -30.24
N ASN A 529 18.88 -7.91 -29.68
CA ASN A 529 19.06 -9.35 -29.84
C ASN A 529 18.37 -10.18 -28.75
N LEU A 530 17.75 -9.53 -27.74
CA LEU A 530 17.19 -10.17 -26.55
C LEU A 530 15.67 -10.28 -26.52
N TYR A 531 14.97 -9.76 -27.55
CA TYR A 531 13.53 -9.93 -27.72
C TYR A 531 12.74 -9.65 -26.43
N LEU A 532 12.74 -8.39 -25.99
CA LEU A 532 12.08 -8.02 -24.74
C LEU A 532 10.55 -8.14 -24.86
N PHE A 533 9.87 -8.36 -23.74
CA PHE A 533 8.40 -8.31 -23.71
C PHE A 533 7.90 -6.90 -23.99
N ASP A 534 6.76 -6.79 -24.67
CA ASP A 534 6.04 -5.51 -24.84
C ASP A 534 5.14 -5.18 -23.63
N ASP A 535 4.95 -6.13 -22.70
CA ASP A 535 4.15 -5.95 -21.48
C ASP A 535 4.81 -4.93 -20.53
N PRO A 536 4.10 -3.89 -20.07
CA PRO A 536 4.64 -2.90 -19.13
C PRO A 536 5.27 -3.48 -17.84
N MET A 537 4.79 -4.63 -17.36
CA MET A 537 5.28 -5.31 -16.16
C MET A 537 6.55 -6.15 -16.42
N ALA A 538 6.77 -6.60 -17.66
CA ALA A 538 7.92 -7.43 -18.04
C ALA A 538 8.83 -6.77 -19.09
N LYS A 539 8.64 -5.49 -19.40
CA LYS A 539 9.33 -4.75 -20.49
C LYS A 539 10.86 -4.73 -20.42
N ASN A 540 11.43 -4.98 -19.25
CA ASN A 540 12.86 -5.06 -19.02
C ASN A 540 13.39 -6.50 -19.09
N SER A 541 12.54 -7.46 -19.40
CA SER A 541 12.82 -8.90 -19.41
C SER A 541 12.77 -9.47 -20.82
N SER A 542 13.66 -10.43 -21.10
CA SER A 542 13.78 -11.15 -22.36
C SER A 542 12.75 -12.28 -22.43
N GLN A 543 12.20 -12.51 -23.62
CA GLN A 543 11.31 -13.65 -23.92
C GLN A 543 12.08 -14.98 -24.00
N ILE A 544 13.40 -14.93 -24.24
CA ILE A 544 14.24 -16.11 -24.46
C ILE A 544 14.46 -16.89 -23.16
N ASP A 545 14.19 -18.19 -23.18
CA ASP A 545 14.73 -19.12 -22.18
C ASP A 545 16.22 -19.37 -22.45
N LEU A 546 17.09 -18.88 -21.57
CA LEU A 546 18.54 -19.00 -21.72
C LEU A 546 19.11 -20.34 -21.28
N GLU A 547 18.30 -21.25 -20.75
CA GLU A 547 18.74 -22.63 -20.55
C GLU A 547 18.65 -23.47 -21.82
N ASP A 548 17.66 -23.17 -22.67
CA ASP A 548 17.40 -23.85 -23.94
C ASP A 548 16.81 -22.88 -24.99
N PRO A 549 17.64 -21.97 -25.56
CA PRO A 549 17.15 -20.92 -26.44
C PRO A 549 16.71 -21.48 -27.79
N ASP A 550 15.48 -21.16 -28.19
CA ASP A 550 14.98 -21.43 -29.54
C ASP A 550 15.59 -20.43 -30.54
N LEU A 551 16.62 -20.86 -31.28
CA LEU A 551 17.29 -20.02 -32.28
C LEU A 551 16.53 -19.94 -33.61
N GLU A 552 15.50 -20.75 -33.81
CA GLU A 552 14.60 -20.63 -34.95
C GLU A 552 13.61 -19.47 -34.72
N GLU A 553 13.07 -19.38 -33.50
CA GLU A 553 12.20 -18.28 -33.06
C GLU A 553 12.98 -16.98 -32.79
N PHE A 554 14.16 -17.07 -32.17
CA PHE A 554 14.98 -15.91 -31.77
C PHE A 554 16.34 -15.86 -32.51
N PRO A 555 16.37 -15.75 -33.84
CA PRO A 555 17.58 -15.91 -34.65
C PRO A 555 18.66 -14.84 -34.42
N LEU A 556 18.30 -13.66 -33.90
CA LEU A 556 19.27 -12.60 -33.60
C LEU A 556 20.09 -12.91 -32.35
N PHE A 557 19.62 -13.82 -31.49
CA PHE A 557 20.28 -14.15 -30.23
C PHE A 557 21.65 -14.79 -30.43
N LYS A 558 21.88 -15.50 -31.55
CA LYS A 558 23.20 -16.07 -31.89
C LYS A 558 24.34 -15.04 -31.96
N ASN A 559 24.01 -13.76 -32.11
CA ASN A 559 24.98 -12.67 -32.26
C ASN A 559 25.39 -12.04 -30.92
N VAL A 560 24.81 -12.46 -29.79
CA VAL A 560 25.19 -11.93 -28.49
C VAL A 560 26.54 -12.48 -28.03
N ILE A 561 27.16 -11.76 -27.08
CA ILE A 561 28.30 -12.24 -26.31
C ILE A 561 27.82 -12.47 -24.89
N ILE A 562 28.04 -13.68 -24.39
CA ILE A 562 27.65 -14.13 -23.05
C ILE A 562 28.83 -14.04 -22.10
N GLU A 563 28.57 -13.49 -20.92
CA GLU A 563 29.50 -13.37 -19.80
C GLU A 563 28.98 -14.20 -18.62
N ASP A 564 29.46 -15.45 -18.49
CA ASP A 564 29.00 -16.38 -17.44
C ASP A 564 29.87 -16.28 -16.18
N VAL A 565 29.23 -16.21 -15.01
CA VAL A 565 29.88 -16.06 -13.69
C VAL A 565 29.29 -17.05 -12.69
N LEU A 566 30.14 -17.69 -11.89
CA LEU A 566 29.73 -18.45 -10.72
C LEU A 566 30.20 -17.73 -9.45
N LEU A 567 29.25 -17.29 -8.63
CA LEU A 567 29.53 -16.71 -7.31
C LEU A 567 29.53 -17.79 -6.24
N GLN A 568 30.56 -17.75 -5.39
CA GLN A 568 30.69 -18.54 -4.18
C GLN A 568 30.28 -17.69 -2.96
N PRO A 569 29.98 -18.29 -1.79
CA PRO A 569 29.84 -17.55 -0.55
C PRO A 569 31.04 -16.62 -0.30
N GLY A 570 30.77 -15.36 0.01
CA GLY A 570 31.80 -14.32 0.22
C GLY A 570 32.10 -13.48 -1.03
N ASP A 571 31.73 -13.92 -2.23
CA ASP A 571 31.92 -13.13 -3.44
C ASP A 571 30.84 -12.05 -3.60
N ALA A 572 31.19 -10.99 -4.34
CA ALA A 572 30.22 -10.02 -4.85
C ALA A 572 30.35 -9.83 -6.36
N LEU A 573 29.25 -9.51 -7.02
CA LEU A 573 29.19 -9.13 -8.43
C LEU A 573 28.64 -7.70 -8.53
N PHE A 574 29.41 -6.84 -9.18
CA PHE A 574 28.88 -5.55 -9.63
C PHE A 574 28.16 -5.74 -10.96
N ILE A 575 26.88 -5.40 -10.98
CA ILE A 575 26.03 -5.41 -12.17
C ILE A 575 25.70 -3.95 -12.48
N PRO A 576 26.23 -3.40 -13.58
CA PRO A 576 25.94 -2.04 -13.98
C PRO A 576 24.46 -1.85 -14.33
N LYS A 577 23.96 -0.64 -14.15
CA LYS A 577 22.63 -0.25 -14.63
C LYS A 577 22.42 -0.64 -16.09
N GLY A 578 21.28 -1.29 -16.38
CA GLY A 578 20.91 -1.70 -17.73
C GLY A 578 21.59 -2.97 -18.25
N TYR A 579 22.56 -3.55 -17.52
CA TYR A 579 23.16 -4.83 -17.89
C TYR A 579 22.13 -5.95 -17.74
N PHE A 580 21.98 -6.75 -18.79
CA PHE A 580 21.07 -7.88 -18.78
C PHE A 580 21.70 -9.02 -18.00
N HIS A 581 20.93 -9.62 -17.10
CA HIS A 581 21.39 -10.72 -16.27
C HIS A 581 20.30 -11.77 -16.04
N TYR A 582 20.68 -13.04 -16.24
CA TYR A 582 19.93 -14.21 -15.79
C TYR A 582 20.63 -14.77 -14.55
N VAL A 583 19.86 -15.23 -13.57
CA VAL A 583 20.40 -15.73 -12.29
C VAL A 583 19.80 -17.07 -11.94
N ALA A 584 20.62 -18.05 -11.58
CA ALA A 584 20.17 -19.35 -11.12
C ALA A 584 20.89 -19.79 -9.85
N SER A 585 20.10 -20.25 -8.87
CA SER A 585 20.62 -20.86 -7.65
C SER A 585 21.11 -22.27 -7.97
N ILE A 586 22.40 -22.54 -7.78
CA ILE A 586 22.96 -23.88 -7.92
C ILE A 586 22.69 -24.68 -6.66
N ASP A 587 22.98 -24.10 -5.49
CA ASP A 587 22.67 -24.68 -4.20
C ASP A 587 21.50 -23.92 -3.55
N PRO A 588 20.91 -24.43 -2.47
CA PRO A 588 20.07 -23.61 -1.59
C PRO A 588 20.84 -22.36 -1.18
N SER A 589 20.27 -21.19 -1.46
CA SER A 589 21.04 -19.96 -1.48
C SER A 589 20.39 -18.83 -0.70
N ILE A 590 21.25 -17.98 -0.13
CA ILE A 590 20.92 -16.69 0.46
C ILE A 590 21.83 -15.65 -0.18
N SER A 591 21.26 -14.58 -0.70
CA SER A 591 22.01 -13.47 -1.29
C SER A 591 21.39 -12.13 -0.89
N VAL A 592 22.19 -11.08 -0.93
CA VAL A 592 21.72 -9.71 -0.74
C VAL A 592 22.13 -8.87 -1.94
N SER A 593 21.18 -8.25 -2.63
CA SER A 593 21.46 -7.23 -3.64
C SER A 593 21.42 -5.85 -3.01
N MET A 594 22.35 -4.98 -3.38
CA MET A 594 22.37 -3.59 -2.93
C MET A 594 22.27 -2.66 -4.13
N TRP A 595 21.13 -2.02 -4.30
CA TRP A 595 20.89 -1.09 -5.40
C TRP A 595 21.30 0.33 -5.01
N PHE A 596 22.13 0.96 -5.84
CA PHE A 596 22.67 2.30 -5.61
C PHE A 596 22.73 3.12 -6.91
N GLY A 597 23.05 4.41 -6.80
CA GLY A 597 23.06 5.35 -7.93
C GLY A 597 21.67 5.85 -8.37
N SER A 598 21.64 6.92 -9.16
CA SER A 598 20.38 7.60 -9.51
C SER A 598 19.64 6.90 -10.67
N SER A 599 18.31 6.81 -10.53
CA SER A 599 17.44 6.34 -11.62
C SER A 599 17.32 7.35 -12.78
N LYS A 600 17.64 8.64 -12.55
CA LYS A 600 17.31 9.78 -13.44
C LYS A 600 18.51 10.39 -14.18
N TYR A 601 19.28 9.60 -14.93
CA TYR A 601 20.28 10.16 -15.85
C TYR A 601 19.86 10.00 -17.31
N ASP A 602 19.54 11.12 -17.95
CA ASP A 602 19.53 11.32 -19.40
C ASP A 602 20.95 11.77 -19.79
N GLY A 603 21.63 10.97 -20.63
CA GLY A 603 22.98 11.21 -21.12
C GLY A 603 23.16 12.45 -22.00
N SER A 604 22.14 13.32 -22.14
CA SER A 604 22.20 14.51 -23.00
C SER A 604 22.89 15.73 -22.39
N LYS A 605 23.41 15.70 -21.14
CA LYS A 605 23.91 16.91 -20.46
C LYS A 605 25.31 16.86 -19.85
N ASN A 606 26.22 16.03 -20.38
CA ASN A 606 27.65 16.17 -20.06
C ASN A 606 28.46 16.47 -21.32
N THR A 607 28.42 17.71 -21.79
CA THR A 607 29.60 18.31 -22.43
C THR A 607 30.18 19.28 -21.42
N LEU A 608 31.33 18.91 -20.86
CA LEU A 608 32.15 19.80 -20.05
C LEU A 608 32.63 20.94 -20.95
N VAL A 609 31.92 22.07 -20.94
CA VAL A 609 32.44 23.31 -21.49
C VAL A 609 33.36 23.91 -20.43
N VAL A 610 34.65 23.92 -20.73
CA VAL A 610 35.66 24.68 -20.01
C VAL A 610 35.27 26.16 -20.10
N GLU A 611 34.81 26.74 -18.99
CA GLU A 611 34.51 28.16 -18.89
C GLU A 611 35.80 28.98 -19.03
N ASN A 612 35.99 29.58 -20.20
CA ASN A 612 36.79 30.79 -20.34
C ASN A 612 35.84 31.99 -20.43
N SER A 613 36.05 32.92 -19.50
CA SER A 613 35.45 34.24 -19.43
C SER A 613 35.49 34.98 -20.77
N THR A 614 34.36 35.53 -21.22
CA THR A 614 34.12 36.98 -21.47
C THR A 614 32.79 37.22 -22.20
N THR A 615 32.04 38.20 -21.67
CA THR A 615 31.18 39.20 -22.36
C THR A 615 29.91 38.79 -23.12
N GLU A 616 28.81 39.40 -22.63
CA GLU A 616 27.68 40.01 -23.38
C GLU A 616 26.56 39.12 -23.97
N THR A 617 25.37 39.25 -23.35
CA THR A 617 24.02 39.07 -23.90
C THR A 617 23.77 40.04 -25.09
N PRO A 618 22.92 39.73 -26.11
CA PRO A 618 21.47 39.67 -25.88
C PRO A 618 20.63 38.65 -26.69
N ALA A 619 19.52 38.29 -26.02
CA ALA A 619 18.20 37.91 -26.48
C ALA A 619 17.95 37.72 -28.00
N GLU A 620 17.56 36.50 -28.37
CA GLU A 620 16.45 36.16 -29.30
C GLU A 620 16.54 34.64 -29.57
N GLU A 621 15.52 33.86 -29.16
CA GLU A 621 15.10 32.56 -29.74
C GLU A 621 14.26 31.78 -28.71
N MET A 622 13.00 32.19 -28.55
CA MET A 622 12.02 31.42 -27.80
C MET A 622 10.69 31.37 -28.54
N GLU A 623 10.70 30.94 -29.81
CA GLU A 623 9.45 30.79 -30.56
C GLU A 623 9.46 29.76 -31.73
N VAL A 624 10.02 28.55 -31.55
CA VAL A 624 9.91 27.49 -32.60
C VAL A 624 9.48 26.10 -32.09
N HIS A 625 9.27 25.87 -30.78
CA HIS A 625 8.99 24.52 -30.24
C HIS A 625 7.54 24.24 -29.80
N LYS A 626 6.54 24.89 -30.42
CA LYS A 626 5.10 24.61 -30.15
C LYS A 626 4.28 24.11 -31.35
N ALA A 627 4.90 23.75 -32.47
CA ALA A 627 4.19 23.26 -33.65
C ALA A 627 4.75 21.92 -34.16
N LYS A 628 4.64 20.84 -33.38
CA LYS A 628 4.85 19.45 -33.86
C LYS A 628 4.38 18.36 -32.87
N LYS A 629 3.12 18.43 -32.43
CA LYS A 629 2.43 17.25 -31.83
C LYS A 629 0.91 17.34 -31.96
N LYS A 630 0.42 17.44 -33.20
CA LYS A 630 -0.99 17.25 -33.54
C LYS A 630 -1.10 16.72 -34.97
N LYS A 631 -0.88 15.41 -35.14
CA LYS A 631 -1.33 14.59 -36.28
C LYS A 631 -0.77 13.17 -36.11
N ARG A 632 -1.62 12.26 -35.62
CA ARG A 632 -1.69 10.84 -36.02
C ARG A 632 -2.83 10.18 -35.25
N GLU A 633 -4.05 10.60 -35.62
CA GLU A 633 -5.22 9.72 -35.65
C GLU A 633 -5.49 9.48 -37.13
N SER A 634 -5.27 8.26 -37.59
CA SER A 634 -5.92 7.57 -38.71
C SER A 634 -5.01 6.44 -39.19
N TYR A 635 -5.44 5.20 -38.96
CA TYR A 635 -5.70 4.18 -39.98
C TYR A 635 -5.76 2.79 -39.33
N VAL A 636 -7.00 2.25 -39.36
CA VAL A 636 -7.48 0.87 -39.15
C VAL A 636 -7.42 0.30 -37.73
#